data_AF-A0A963RRB6-F1
#
_entry.id   AF-A0A963RRB6-F1
#
_cell.length_a   1.000
_cell.length_b   1.000
_cell.length_c   1.000
_cell.angle_alpha   90.00
_cell.angle_beta   90.00
_cell.angle_gamma   90.00
#
_symmetry.space_group_name_H-M   'P 1'
#
loop_
_entity.id
_entity.type
_entity.pdbx_description
1 polymer ?
#
loop_
_entity_poly.entity_id
_entity_poly.type
_entity_poly.pdbx_seq_one_letter_code
_entity_poly.pdbx_strand_id
1 'polypeptide(L)' 'MTDPICIVSAARTPMGSFQGDFASLAAHDLGGSAIRAAVERAGIAPELVTEVLFGNCL' A
#
# COMPACT_ATOMS: atom_id res chain seq x y z
N MET A 1 -23.85 -6.77 -18.29
CA MET A 1 -22.48 -7.32 -18.37
C MET A 1 -21.70 -6.68 -17.25
N THR A 2 -21.18 -7.46 -16.30
CA THR A 2 -20.48 -6.92 -15.12
C THR A 2 -19.05 -6.58 -15.54
N ASP A 3 -18.58 -5.39 -15.18
CA ASP A 3 -17.19 -4.99 -15.39
C ASP A 3 -16.26 -5.88 -14.54
N PRO A 4 -15.29 -6.61 -15.13
CA PRO A 4 -14.46 -7.56 -14.39
C PRO A 4 -13.48 -6.86 -13.44
N ILE A 5 -13.46 -7.28 -12.18
CA ILE A 5 -12.52 -6.76 -11.17
C ILE A 5 -11.20 -7.52 -11.24
N CYS A 6 -10.10 -6.79 -11.40
CA CYS A 6 -8.76 -7.36 -11.59
C CYS A 6 -7.76 -6.80 -10.57
N ILE A 7 -6.88 -7.66 -10.04
CA ILE A 7 -5.72 -7.24 -9.23
C ILE A 7 -4.55 -7.01 -10.18
N VAL A 8 -4.19 -5.75 -10.39
CA VAL A 8 -3.13 -5.36 -11.35
C VAL A 8 -1.73 -5.28 -10.73
N SER A 9 -1.64 -5.19 -9.41
CA SER A 9 -0.35 -5.09 -8.69
C SER A 9 -0.52 -5.42 -7.20
N ALA A 10 0.57 -5.86 -6.58
CA ALA A 10 0.68 -6.08 -5.14
C ALA A 10 2.08 -5.71 -4.64
N ALA A 11 2.15 -5.08 -3.46
CA ALA A 11 3.39 -4.75 -2.78
C ALA A 11 3.21 -4.82 -1.26
N ARG A 12 4.32 -5.01 -0.55
CA ARG A 12 4.42 -4.94 0.91
C ARG A 12 5.73 -4.29 1.32
N THR A 13 5.74 -3.64 2.48
CA THR A 13 6.98 -3.28 3.18
C THR A 13 7.64 -4.52 3.80
N PRO A 14 8.94 -4.48 4.12
CA PRO A 14 9.57 -5.47 5.00
C PRO A 14 8.85 -5.55 6.36
N MET A 15 8.92 -6.71 7.03
CA MET A 15 8.42 -6.82 8.40
C MET A 15 9.52 -6.38 9.35
N GLY A 16 9.23 -5.43 10.25
CA GLY A 16 10.13 -5.08 11.35
C GLY A 16 9.92 -6.00 12.56
N SER A 17 10.92 -6.08 13.43
CA SER A 17 10.77 -6.66 14.77
C SER A 17 10.10 -5.68 15.73
N PHE A 18 9.57 -6.19 16.84
CA PHE A 18 9.06 -5.33 17.92
C PHE A 18 10.17 -4.40 18.42
N GLN A 19 9.89 -3.10 18.46
CA GLN A 19 10.87 -2.05 18.76
C GLN A 19 12.14 -2.07 17.89
N GLY A 20 12.04 -2.56 16.65
CA GLY A 20 13.15 -2.59 15.68
C GLY A 20 13.21 -1.36 14.76
N ASP A 21 13.71 -1.56 13.55
CA ASP A 21 14.05 -0.50 12.58
C ASP A 21 12.90 0.46 12.22
N PHE A 22 11.65 0.02 12.38
CA PHE A 22 10.46 0.84 12.07
C PHE A 22 9.77 1.42 13.32
N ALA A 23 10.37 1.30 14.51
CA ALA A 23 9.73 1.71 15.76
C ALA A 23 9.40 3.21 15.84
N SER A 24 10.14 4.05 15.11
CA SER A 24 9.91 5.50 15.06
C SER A 24 8.92 5.93 13.98
N LEU A 25 8.44 5.02 13.13
CA LEU A 25 7.53 5.32 12.03
C LEU A 25 6.07 5.11 12.45
N ALA A 26 5.18 5.94 11.93
CA ALA A 26 3.76 5.72 12.09
C ALA A 26 3.28 4.62 11.12
N ALA A 27 2.17 3.96 11.46
CA ALA A 27 1.60 2.90 10.62
C ALA A 27 1.28 3.39 9.18
N HIS A 28 0.87 4.65 9.03
CA HIS A 28 0.56 5.24 7.73
C HIS A 28 1.81 5.52 6.88
N ASP A 29 2.99 5.70 7.49
CA ASP A 29 4.25 5.84 6.73
C ASP A 29 4.59 4.54 6.01
N LEU A 30 4.46 3.42 6.71
CA LEU A 30 4.66 2.08 6.16
C LEU A 30 3.58 1.74 5.12
N GLY A 31 2.31 2.03 5.42
CA GLY A 31 1.20 1.86 4.51
C GLY A 31 1.34 2.66 3.22
N GLY A 32 1.70 3.93 3.34
CA GLY A 32 1.94 4.83 2.20
C GLY A 32 3.08 4.34 1.31
N SER A 33 4.18 3.86 1.90
CA SER A 33 5.28 3.26 1.15
C SER A 33 4.83 2.02 0.36
N ALA A 34 4.00 1.15 0.94
CA ALA A 34 3.47 -0.03 0.25
C ALA A 34 2.54 0.36 -0.91
N ILE A 35 1.63 1.30 -0.68
CA ILE A 35 0.68 1.79 -1.69
C ILE A 35 1.42 2.42 -2.86
N ARG A 36 2.38 3.31 -2.59
CA ARG A 36 3.20 3.95 -3.63
C ARG A 36 3.89 2.92 -4.52
N ALA A 37 4.52 1.91 -3.92
CA ALA A 37 5.19 0.84 -4.66
C ALA A 37 4.19 0.00 -5.49
N ALA A 38 2.98 -0.25 -4.99
CA ALA A 38 1.96 -0.97 -5.73
C ALA A 38 1.48 -0.20 -6.97
N VAL A 39 1.21 1.11 -6.83
CA VAL A 39 0.79 2.00 -7.92
C VAL A 39 1.88 2.11 -8.98
N GLU A 40 3.14 2.31 -8.56
CA GLU A 40 4.28 2.39 -9.48
C GLU A 40 4.48 1.08 -10.27
N ARG A 41 4.40 -0.08 -9.61
CA ARG A 41 4.49 -1.40 -10.27
C ARG A 41 3.32 -1.70 -11.20
N ALA A 42 2.14 -1.14 -10.91
CA ALA A 42 0.98 -1.25 -11.79
C ALA A 42 1.16 -0.43 -13.07
N GLY A 43 2.10 0.53 -13.10
CA GLY A 43 2.34 1.40 -14.25
C GLY A 43 1.19 2.38 -14.52
N ILE A 44 0.39 2.70 -13.50
CA ILE A 44 -0.75 3.61 -13.62
C ILE A 44 -0.40 5.00 -13.10
N ALA A 45 -1.06 6.01 -13.67
CA ALA A 45 -0.98 7.38 -13.17
C ALA A 45 -1.70 7.47 -11.80
N PRO A 46 -1.11 8.08 -10.76
CA PRO A 46 -1.73 8.19 -9.43
C PRO A 46 -3.10 8.86 -9.44
N GLU A 47 -3.35 9.76 -10.40
CA GLU A 47 -4.60 10.50 -10.57
C GLU A 47 -5.78 9.61 -10.98
N LEU A 48 -5.52 8.38 -11.45
CA LEU A 48 -6.54 7.39 -11.78
C LEU A 48 -7.10 6.68 -10.55
N VAL A 49 -6.42 6.79 -9.39
CA VAL A 49 -6.87 6.17 -8.14
C VAL A 49 -8.01 7.00 -7.55
N THR A 50 -9.22 6.44 -7.55
CA THR A 50 -10.42 7.12 -7.02
C THR A 50 -10.60 6.92 -5.52
N GLU A 51 -10.18 5.77 -5.00
CA GLU A 51 -10.37 5.38 -3.59
C GLU A 51 -9.15 4.63 -3.04
N VAL A 52 -8.88 4.85 -1.76
CA VAL A 52 -7.84 4.15 -1.00
C VAL A 52 -8.44 3.65 0.30
N LEU A 53 -8.37 2.33 0.52
CA LEU A 53 -8.82 1.67 1.75
C LEU A 53 -7.60 1.08 2.47
N PHE A 54 -7.33 1.55 3.69
CA PHE A 54 -6.19 1.10 4.50
C PHE A 54 -6.65 0.57 5.86
N GLY A 55 -6.36 -0.71 6.13
CA GLY A 55 -6.68 -1.34 7.41
C GLY A 55 -5.56 -1.16 8.43
N ASN A 56 -5.90 -0.76 9.66
CA ASN A 56 -4.94 -0.56 10.76
C ASN A 56 -5.53 -1.02 12.10
N CYS A 57 -4.69 -1.61 12.95
CA CYS A 57 -4.98 -1.95 14.36
C CYS A 57 -3.75 -1.57 15.20
N LEU A 58 -3.97 -1.01 16.40
CA LEU A 58 -2.91 -0.47 17.28
C LEU A 58 -2.70 -1.36 18.51
#